data_AF-A0A838WV88-F1
#
_entry.id   AF-A0A838WV88-F1
#
_cell.length_a   1.000
_cell.length_b   1.000
_cell.length_c   1.000
_cell.angle_alpha   90.00
_cell.angle_beta   90.00
_cell.angle_gamma   90.00
#
_symmetry.space_group_name_H-M   'P 1'
#
loop_
_entity.id
_entity.type
_entity.pdbx_description
1 polymer ?
#
loop_
_entity_poly.entity_id
_entity_poly.type
_entity_poly.pdbx_seq_one_letter_code
_entity_poly.pdbx_strand_id
1 'polypeptide(L)'
;MGVSSTVPLLLRAARGEKVDRPPVWMMRQAGRYMKAYRDLREKYPSFRERSEIPEVAIEVSLQPWRAFQPDGVILFSDIVTPLPGMGIDMDIKEGKGPIIFSPIRTQQQVDELHPL
;
A
#
# COMPACT_ATOMS: atom_id res chain seq x y z
N MET A 1 10.60 -25.41 -26.19
CA MET A 1 10.61 -25.31 -24.72
C MET A 1 10.90 -23.86 -24.40
N GLY A 2 9.87 -23.09 -24.08
CA GLY A 2 9.95 -21.63 -24.00
C GLY A 2 10.84 -21.19 -22.86
N VAL A 3 11.74 -20.25 -23.16
CA VAL A 3 12.54 -19.53 -22.18
C VAL A 3 11.58 -19.00 -21.11
N SER A 4 11.78 -19.41 -19.85
CA SER A 4 11.11 -18.78 -18.72
C SER A 4 11.42 -17.29 -18.78
N SER A 5 10.43 -16.47 -19.16
CA SER A 5 10.60 -15.03 -19.09
C SER A 5 10.79 -14.69 -17.62
N THR A 6 11.97 -14.25 -17.23
CA THR A 6 12.28 -13.79 -15.86
C THR A 6 11.38 -12.64 -15.41
N VAL A 7 10.65 -12.02 -16.36
CA VAL A 7 9.69 -10.94 -16.14
C VAL A 7 8.31 -11.50 -15.77
N PRO A 8 7.72 -11.10 -14.63
CA PRO A 8 6.36 -11.49 -14.23
C PRO A 8 5.27 -11.16 -15.26
N LEU A 9 4.21 -11.98 -15.28
CA LEU A 9 3.07 -11.85 -16.22
C LEU A 9 2.44 -10.45 -16.20
N LEU A 10 2.27 -9.86 -15.02
CA LEU A 10 1.71 -8.52 -14.85
C LEU A 10 2.51 -7.45 -15.61
N LEU A 11 3.85 -7.51 -15.53
CA LEU A 11 4.72 -6.54 -16.21
C LEU A 11 4.73 -6.74 -17.72
N ARG A 12 4.69 -7.99 -18.18
CA ARG A 12 4.61 -8.31 -19.62
C ARG A 12 3.32 -7.75 -20.23
N ALA A 13 2.19 -8.00 -19.58
CA ALA A 13 0.91 -7.44 -20.02
C ALA A 13 0.90 -5.90 -19.99
N ALA A 14 1.44 -5.29 -18.93
CA ALA A 14 1.53 -3.82 -18.81
C ALA A 14 2.42 -3.18 -19.90
N ARG A 15 3.39 -3.92 -20.44
CA ARG A 15 4.22 -3.50 -21.59
C ARG A 15 3.54 -3.70 -22.95
N GLY A 16 2.34 -4.27 -22.99
CA GLY A 16 1.64 -4.59 -24.23
C GLY A 16 2.15 -5.85 -24.93
N GLU A 17 2.91 -6.70 -24.25
CA GLU A 17 3.34 -7.99 -24.82
C GLU A 17 2.15 -8.95 -24.97
N LYS A 18 2.22 -9.86 -25.95
CA LYS A 18 1.27 -10.96 -26.06
C LYS A 18 1.47 -11.93 -24.88
N VAL A 19 0.38 -12.20 -24.16
CA VAL A 19 0.36 -13.08 -23.00
C VAL A 19 -0.70 -14.16 -23.15
N ASP A 20 -0.51 -15.31 -22.51
CA ASP A 20 -1.39 -16.48 -22.63
C ASP A 20 -2.72 -16.30 -21.90
N ARG A 21 -2.75 -15.42 -20.90
CA ARG A 21 -3.95 -14.98 -20.17
C ARG A 21 -3.77 -13.58 -19.59
N PRO A 22 -4.86 -12.86 -19.28
CA PRO A 22 -4.78 -11.63 -18.51
C PRO A 22 -4.23 -11.87 -17.09
N PRO A 23 -3.32 -11.02 -16.57
CA PRO A 23 -2.93 -11.05 -15.17
C PRO A 23 -4.06 -10.51 -14.26
N VAL A 24 -4.18 -11.04 -13.05
CA VAL A 24 -5.21 -10.66 -12.08
C VAL A 24 -4.61 -10.37 -10.71
N TRP A 25 -5.04 -9.25 -10.13
CA TRP A 25 -4.87 -8.88 -8.73
C TRP A 25 -6.05 -7.97 -8.34
N MET A 26 -6.25 -7.69 -7.05
CA MET A 26 -7.36 -6.87 -6.60
C MET A 26 -6.89 -5.66 -5.79
N MET A 27 -7.47 -4.49 -6.06
CA MET A 27 -7.30 -3.34 -5.18
C MET A 27 -7.80 -3.67 -3.77
N ARG A 28 -7.09 -3.19 -2.75
CA ARG A 28 -7.34 -3.55 -1.34
C ARG A 28 -7.28 -5.06 -1.07
N GLN A 29 -6.43 -5.79 -1.82
CA GLN A 29 -6.21 -7.23 -1.62
C GLN A 29 -5.83 -7.60 -0.19
N ALA A 30 -5.05 -6.77 0.51
CA ALA A 30 -4.79 -6.93 1.93
C ALA A 30 -5.77 -6.07 2.71
N GLY A 31 -6.72 -6.69 3.42
CA GLY A 31 -7.77 -5.93 4.08
C GLY A 31 -8.74 -6.75 4.92
N ARG A 32 -9.70 -6.02 5.51
CA ARG A 32 -10.64 -6.51 6.54
C ARG A 32 -11.50 -7.71 6.16
N TYR A 33 -11.59 -8.06 4.87
CA TYR A 33 -12.30 -9.26 4.44
C TYR A 33 -11.58 -10.55 4.88
N MET A 34 -10.24 -10.52 5.00
CA MET A 34 -9.44 -11.67 5.41
C MET A 34 -9.40 -11.81 6.94
N LYS A 35 -9.54 -13.05 7.43
CA LYS A 35 -9.34 -13.34 8.86
C LYS A 35 -7.91 -13.01 9.30
N ALA A 36 -6.90 -13.40 8.51
CA ALA A 36 -5.49 -13.13 8.81
C ALA A 36 -5.19 -11.63 9.01
N TYR A 37 -5.84 -10.76 8.24
CA TYR A 37 -5.72 -9.31 8.42
C TYR A 37 -6.36 -8.83 9.72
N ARG A 38 -7.56 -9.35 10.06
CA ARG A 38 -8.26 -9.00 11.30
C ARG A 38 -7.45 -9.44 12.53
N ASP A 39 -6.92 -10.66 12.53
CA ASP A 39 -6.09 -11.19 13.62
C ASP A 39 -4.81 -10.34 13.79
N LEU A 40 -4.19 -9.90 12.70
CA LEU A 40 -3.00 -9.03 12.74
C LEU A 40 -3.34 -7.62 13.26
N ARG A 41 -4.50 -7.08 12.87
CA ARG A 41 -5.01 -5.80 13.39
C ARG A 41 -5.25 -5.82 14.90
N GLU A 42 -5.62 -6.96 15.48
CA GLU A 42 -5.76 -7.08 16.94
C GLU A 42 -4.42 -6.92 17.67
N LYS A 43 -3.31 -7.36 17.04
CA LYS A 43 -1.94 -7.20 17.57
C LYS A 43 -1.37 -5.80 17.31
N TYR A 44 -1.71 -5.21 16.18
CA TYR A 44 -1.26 -3.88 15.74
C TYR A 44 -2.49 -3.01 15.45
N PRO A 45 -3.12 -2.42 16.47
CA PRO A 45 -4.38 -1.69 16.32
C PRO A 45 -4.20 -0.45 15.44
N SER A 46 -3.06 0.25 15.55
CA SER A 46 -2.78 1.42 14.74
C SER A 46 -2.63 1.05 13.27
N PHE A 47 -3.20 1.87 12.38
CA PHE A 47 -2.94 1.72 10.95
C PHE A 47 -1.47 2.03 10.65
N ARG A 48 -0.92 3.09 11.27
CA ARG A 48 0.47 3.53 11.05
C ARG A 48 1.46 2.44 11.40
N GLU A 49 1.28 1.77 12.54
CA GLU A 49 2.13 0.62 12.92
C GLU A 49 2.15 -0.47 11.83
N ARG A 50 0.99 -0.76 11.23
CA ARG A 50 0.88 -1.78 10.18
C ARG A 50 1.47 -1.36 8.84
N SER A 51 1.49 -0.06 8.53
CA SER A 51 2.03 0.48 7.27
C SER A 51 3.49 0.93 7.37
N GLU A 52 3.98 1.26 8.57
CA GLU A 52 5.30 1.88 8.79
C GLU A 52 6.30 0.92 9.45
N ILE A 53 5.86 -0.14 10.16
CA ILE A 53 6.76 -1.21 10.62
C ILE A 53 7.00 -2.17 9.45
N PRO A 54 8.24 -2.26 8.91
CA PRO A 54 8.51 -3.00 7.68
C PRO A 54 8.06 -4.47 7.73
N GLU A 55 8.35 -5.17 8.82
CA GLU A 55 8.02 -6.59 8.99
C GLU A 55 6.50 -6.82 8.98
N VAL A 56 5.75 -5.88 9.55
CA VAL A 56 4.28 -5.94 9.61
C VAL A 56 3.69 -5.61 8.24
N ALA A 57 4.20 -4.59 7.56
CA ALA A 57 3.77 -4.22 6.22
C ALA A 57 4.03 -5.35 5.20
N ILE A 58 5.19 -6.02 5.29
CA ILE A 58 5.53 -7.20 4.49
C ILE A 58 4.52 -8.32 4.77
N GLU A 59 4.30 -8.64 6.06
CA GLU A 59 3.40 -9.72 6.45
C GLU A 59 1.99 -9.51 5.89
N VAL A 60 1.43 -8.30 6.08
CA VAL A 60 0.11 -7.91 5.57
C VAL A 60 0.04 -7.95 4.05
N SER A 61 1.07 -7.44 3.35
CA SER A 61 1.13 -7.42 1.88
C SER A 61 1.10 -8.83 1.28
N LEU A 62 1.72 -9.81 1.96
CA LEU A 62 1.84 -11.19 1.49
C LEU A 62 0.63 -12.08 1.81
N GLN A 63 -0.26 -11.68 2.73
CA GLN A 63 -1.46 -12.49 3.07
C GLN A 63 -2.30 -12.89 1.85
N PRO A 64 -2.63 -11.97 0.91
CA PRO A 64 -3.45 -12.32 -0.26
C PRO A 64 -2.68 -13.21 -1.23
N TRP A 65 -1.35 -13.04 -1.29
CA TRP A 65 -0.51 -13.90 -2.10
C TRP A 65 -0.52 -15.33 -1.59
N ARG A 66 -0.36 -15.55 -0.29
CA ARG A 66 -0.45 -16.88 0.33
C ARG A 66 -1.82 -17.55 0.11
N ALA A 67 -2.91 -16.77 0.06
CA ALA A 67 -4.26 -17.31 -0.09
C ALA A 67 -4.67 -17.57 -1.56
N PHE A 68 -4.25 -16.71 -2.50
CA PHE A 68 -4.82 -16.68 -3.85
C PHE A 68 -3.77 -16.69 -4.98
N GLN A 69 -2.49 -16.52 -4.67
CA GLN A 69 -1.39 -16.45 -5.64
C GLN A 69 -1.70 -15.53 -6.84
N PRO A 70 -2.09 -14.24 -6.62
CA PRO A 70 -2.38 -13.29 -7.69
C PRO A 70 -1.09 -12.94 -8.46
N ASP A 71 -1.25 -12.41 -9.67
CA ASP A 71 -0.12 -12.03 -10.54
C ASP A 71 0.60 -10.74 -10.09
N GLY A 72 0.07 -10.06 -9.08
CA GLY A 72 0.61 -8.84 -8.51
C GLY A 72 0.41 -8.78 -7.00
N VAL A 73 1.41 -8.23 -6.30
CA VAL A 73 1.32 -7.91 -4.89
C VAL A 73 1.58 -6.42 -4.72
N ILE A 74 0.61 -5.72 -4.15
CA ILE A 74 0.74 -4.29 -3.85
C ILE A 74 1.22 -4.10 -2.41
N LEU A 75 2.15 -3.17 -2.22
CA LEU A 75 2.64 -2.77 -0.90
C LEU A 75 1.49 -2.26 -0.04
N PHE A 76 1.40 -2.76 1.19
CA PHE A 76 0.53 -2.21 2.22
C PHE A 76 1.14 -0.94 2.80
N SER A 77 0.63 0.21 2.38
CA SER A 77 1.00 1.54 2.88
C SER A 77 -0.20 2.49 2.75
N ASP A 78 -0.13 3.67 3.36
CA ASP A 78 -1.10 4.74 3.09
C ASP A 78 -0.57 5.69 2.01
N ILE A 79 -1.47 6.31 1.26
CA ILE A 79 -1.09 7.34 0.28
C ILE A 79 -0.57 8.62 0.96
N VAL A 80 -0.92 8.84 2.23
CA VAL A 80 -0.51 10.02 3.00
C VAL A 80 0.81 9.83 3.76
N THR A 81 1.44 8.66 3.68
CA THR A 81 2.72 8.36 4.34
C THR A 81 3.83 9.38 4.06
N PRO A 82 3.96 10.00 2.87
CA PRO A 82 4.99 11.02 2.64
C PRO A 82 4.74 12.37 3.34
N LEU A 83 3.49 12.68 3.73
CA LEU A 83 3.11 14.02 4.17
C LEU A 83 3.91 14.52 5.40
N PRO A 84 4.14 13.72 6.46
CA PRO A 84 5.01 14.12 7.56
C PRO A 84 6.43 14.45 7.12
N GLY A 85 6.97 13.72 6.13
CA GLY A 85 8.29 14.00 5.54
C GLY A 85 8.35 15.34 4.81
N MET A 86 7.22 15.76 4.22
CA MET A 86 7.07 17.07 3.56
C MET A 86 6.82 18.23 4.55
N GLY A 87 6.79 17.97 5.86
CA GLY A 87 6.47 18.98 6.88
C GLY A 87 4.97 19.16 7.15
N ILE A 88 4.11 18.27 6.64
CA ILE A 88 2.67 18.31 6.88
C ILE A 88 2.31 17.39 8.05
N ASP A 89 2.02 18.00 9.20
CA ASP A 89 1.63 17.27 10.39
C ASP A 89 0.22 16.69 10.28
N MET A 90 0.10 15.40 10.58
CA MET A 90 -1.13 14.66 10.44
C MET A 90 -1.19 13.40 11.31
N ASP A 91 -2.42 12.91 11.52
CA ASP A 91 -2.70 11.66 12.20
C ASP A 91 -3.82 10.87 11.51
N ILE A 92 -3.87 9.55 11.71
CA ILE A 92 -4.93 8.69 11.17
C ILE A 92 -5.82 8.24 12.32
N LYS A 93 -7.01 8.86 12.43
CA LYS A 93 -7.98 8.48 13.46
C LYS A 93 -8.91 7.39 12.95
N GLU A 94 -9.08 6.35 13.78
CA GLU A 94 -9.99 5.26 13.50
C GLU A 94 -11.42 5.77 13.25
N GLY A 95 -12.02 5.29 12.15
CA GLY A 95 -13.38 5.69 11.73
C GLY A 95 -13.49 7.08 11.12
N LYS A 96 -12.45 7.94 11.23
CA LYS A 96 -12.43 9.30 10.65
C LYS A 96 -11.49 9.44 9.46
N GLY A 97 -10.46 8.59 9.38
CA GLY A 97 -9.44 8.68 8.34
C GLY A 97 -8.31 9.66 8.69
N PRO A 98 -7.52 10.10 7.70
CA PRO A 98 -6.43 11.04 7.92
C PRO A 98 -6.96 12.42 8.31
N ILE A 99 -6.32 13.03 9.31
CA ILE A 99 -6.59 14.38 9.79
C ILE A 99 -5.31 15.17 9.65
N ILE A 100 -5.35 16.21 8.82
CA ILE A 100 -4.28 17.20 8.68
C ILE A 100 -4.53 18.29 9.73
N PHE A 101 -3.58 18.50 10.63
CA PHE A 101 -3.77 19.44 11.75
C PHE A 101 -3.79 20.89 11.30
N SER A 102 -2.95 21.24 10.32
CA SER A 102 -2.81 22.59 9.77
C SER A 102 -2.97 22.55 8.24
N PRO A 103 -4.21 22.56 7.71
CA PRO A 103 -4.42 22.56 6.26
C PRO A 103 -3.78 23.77 5.59
N ILE A 104 -3.13 23.54 4.45
CA ILE A 104 -2.52 24.59 3.64
C ILE A 104 -3.62 25.49 3.04
N ARG A 105 -3.49 26.80 3.25
CA ARG A 105 -4.41 27.85 2.79
C ARG A 105 -3.70 29.06 2.18
N THR A 106 -2.39 29.20 2.36
CA THR A 106 -1.60 30.33 1.86
C THR A 106 -0.40 29.86 1.05
N GLN A 107 0.12 30.75 0.19
CA GLN A 107 1.34 30.48 -0.57
C GLN A 107 2.54 30.25 0.36
N GLN A 108 2.65 31.04 1.43
CA GLN A 108 3.72 30.89 2.43
C GLN A 108 3.78 29.47 3.00
N GLN A 109 2.62 28.86 3.31
CA GLN A 109 2.57 27.48 3.81
C GLN A 109 2.99 26.44 2.76
N VAL A 110 2.86 26.75 1.46
CA VAL A 110 3.40 25.91 0.38
C VAL A 110 4.91 26.06 0.32
N ASP A 111 5.42 27.28 0.46
CA ASP A 111 6.86 27.58 0.40
C ASP A 111 7.65 26.99 1.59
N GLU A 112 6.96 26.73 2.71
CA GLU A 112 7.51 26.08 3.91
C GLU A 112 7.61 24.54 3.81
N LEU A 113 7.09 23.92 2.74
CA LEU A 113 7.15 22.47 2.56
C LEU A 113 8.58 21.98 2.29
N HIS A 114 8.87 20.76 2.76
CA HIS A 114 10.16 20.12 2.53
C HIS A 114 10.13 19.23 1.27
N PRO A 115 11.23 19.16 0.50
CA PRO A 115 11.40 18.11 -0.48
C PRO A 115 11.47 16.74 0.21
N LEU A 116 10.96 15.71 -0.48
CA LEU A 116 11.04 14.31 -0.05
C LEU A 116 12.43 13.71 -0.29
#